data_AF-A0ABD2ZAX5-F1
#
_entry.id   AF-A0ABD2ZAX5-F1
#
_cell.length_a   1.000
_cell.length_b   1.000
_cell.length_c   1.000
_cell.angle_alpha   90.00
_cell.angle_beta   90.00
_cell.angle_gamma   90.00
#
_symmetry.space_group_name_H-M   'P 1'
#
loop_
_entity.id
_entity.type
_entity.pdbx_description
1 polymer ?
#
loop_
_entity_poly.entity_id
_entity_poly.type
_entity_poly.pdbx_seq_one_letter_code
_entity_poly.pdbx_strand_id
1 'polypeptide(L)'
;MKQKMGVNAKLEVWTETLEAKGFRISRSKTKYIEFNFSKGARRNGIGVSIRDQEIPISENFKYLGLVLQSNGGIHRDVTHRLQARWTKWRMASEILCDRKIPLRLEGKFYRTAIRPAMLYGSKCWIVNHTHEQKMKVAEMRMLR
;
A
#
# COMPACT_ATOMS: atom_id res chain seq x y z
N MET A 1 -25.54 -5.84 -8.02
CA MET A 1 -25.53 -6.15 -9.46
C MET A 1 -25.19 -4.94 -10.34
N LYS A 2 -25.93 -3.82 -10.30
CA LYS A 2 -25.69 -2.65 -11.18
C LYS A 2 -24.24 -2.12 -11.21
N GLN A 3 -23.54 -2.13 -10.07
CA GLN A 3 -22.17 -1.60 -9.98
C GLN A 3 -21.12 -2.45 -10.72
N LYS A 4 -21.17 -3.79 -10.61
CA LYS A 4 -20.19 -4.69 -11.26
C LYS A 4 -20.39 -4.76 -12.78
N MET A 5 -21.65 -4.74 -13.24
CA MET A 5 -21.94 -4.64 -14.68
C MET A 5 -21.39 -3.35 -15.30
N GLY A 6 -21.53 -2.22 -14.60
CA GLY A 6 -20.95 -0.94 -15.07
C GLY A 6 -19.42 -0.95 -15.09
N VAL A 7 -18.77 -1.69 -14.20
CA VAL A 7 -17.30 -1.87 -14.21
C VAL A 7 -16.87 -2.73 -15.40
N ASN A 8 -17.58 -3.83 -15.68
CA ASN A 8 -17.29 -4.71 -16.81
C ASN A 8 -17.46 -3.99 -18.15
N ALA A 9 -18.57 -3.29 -18.36
CA ALA A 9 -18.80 -2.51 -19.57
C ALA A 9 -17.69 -1.47 -19.82
N LYS A 10 -17.21 -0.80 -18.75
CA LYS A 10 -16.06 0.10 -18.88
C LYS A 10 -14.79 -0.67 -19.22
N LEU A 11 -14.51 -1.77 -18.54
CA LEU A 11 -13.31 -2.57 -18.78
C LEU A 11 -13.23 -3.10 -20.21
N GLU A 12 -14.35 -3.48 -20.81
CA GLU A 12 -14.43 -3.86 -22.23
C GLU A 12 -14.02 -2.70 -23.12
N VAL A 13 -14.63 -1.52 -22.95
CA VAL A 13 -14.27 -0.30 -23.71
C VAL A 13 -12.78 0.05 -23.56
N TRP A 14 -12.22 -0.03 -22.34
CA TRP A 14 -10.80 0.21 -22.10
C TRP A 14 -9.92 -0.85 -22.77
N THR A 15 -10.33 -2.11 -22.74
CA THR A 15 -9.59 -3.21 -23.36
C THR A 15 -9.52 -3.01 -24.88
N GLU A 16 -10.65 -2.76 -25.52
CA GLU A 16 -10.73 -2.49 -26.97
C GLU A 16 -9.90 -1.26 -27.37
N THR A 17 -10.01 -0.16 -26.61
CA THR A 17 -9.28 1.09 -26.89
C THR A 17 -7.77 0.90 -26.78
N LEU A 18 -7.32 0.13 -25.77
CA LEU A 18 -5.90 -0.15 -25.58
C LEU A 18 -5.36 -1.06 -26.68
N GLU A 19 -6.11 -2.08 -27.07
CA GLU A 19 -5.72 -3.03 -28.10
C GLU A 19 -5.69 -2.40 -29.48
N ALA A 20 -6.62 -1.49 -29.79
CA ALA A 20 -6.58 -0.68 -31.01
C ALA A 20 -5.29 0.17 -31.11
N LYS A 21 -4.65 0.47 -29.98
CA LYS A 21 -3.36 1.17 -29.90
C LYS A 21 -2.15 0.23 -29.71
N GLY A 22 -2.36 -1.09 -29.82
CA GLY A 22 -1.31 -2.10 -29.66
C GLY A 22 -0.93 -2.44 -28.21
N PHE A 23 -1.70 -1.99 -27.21
CA PHE A 23 -1.48 -2.32 -25.80
C PHE A 23 -2.37 -3.48 -25.35
N ARG A 24 -1.91 -4.27 -24.38
CA ARG A 24 -2.68 -5.36 -23.79
C ARG A 24 -2.64 -5.31 -22.27
N ILE A 25 -3.80 -5.45 -21.64
CA ILE A 25 -3.90 -5.52 -20.18
C ILE A 25 -3.28 -6.83 -19.68
N SER A 26 -2.36 -6.71 -18.71
CA SER A 26 -1.74 -7.88 -18.08
C SER A 26 -2.69 -8.51 -17.07
N ARG A 27 -3.24 -9.67 -17.41
CA ARG A 27 -4.18 -10.41 -16.54
C ARG A 27 -3.53 -10.89 -15.24
N SER A 28 -2.24 -11.23 -15.27
CA SER A 28 -1.50 -11.67 -14.08
C SER A 28 -1.21 -10.55 -13.08
N LYS A 29 -1.07 -9.31 -13.54
CA LYS A 29 -0.84 -8.12 -12.70
C LYS A 29 -2.13 -7.43 -12.26
N THR A 30 -3.24 -7.69 -12.97
CA THR A 30 -4.53 -7.06 -12.71
C THR A 30 -5.28 -7.81 -11.62
N LYS A 31 -5.71 -7.08 -10.61
CA LYS A 31 -6.59 -7.55 -9.53
C LYS A 31 -7.59 -6.44 -9.23
N TYR A 32 -8.73 -6.78 -8.67
CA TYR A 32 -9.65 -5.77 -8.16
C TYR A 32 -9.87 -5.92 -6.65
N ILE A 33 -10.10 -4.78 -6.00
CA ILE A 33 -10.50 -4.72 -4.59
C ILE A 33 -11.96 -4.31 -4.54
N GLU A 34 -12.76 -5.04 -3.78
CA GLU A 34 -14.12 -4.65 -3.45
C GLU A 34 -14.15 -4.04 -2.05
N PHE A 35 -14.48 -2.75 -1.96
CA PHE A 35 -14.70 -2.08 -0.69
C PHE A 35 -16.14 -2.29 -0.24
N ASN A 36 -16.36 -3.28 0.62
CA ASN A 36 -17.70 -3.55 1.16
C ASN A 36 -17.93 -2.70 2.42
N PHE A 37 -18.39 -1.47 2.24
CA PHE A 37 -18.73 -0.57 3.34
C PHE A 37 -20.04 -0.95 4.04
N SER A 38 -20.85 -1.84 3.43
CA SER A 38 -22.07 -2.38 4.03
C SER A 38 -21.80 -3.75 4.66
N LYS A 39 -22.18 -3.96 5.92
CA LYS A 39 -22.06 -5.25 6.65
C LYS A 39 -22.99 -6.37 6.11
N GLY A 40 -23.45 -6.28 4.87
CA GLY A 40 -24.30 -7.28 4.21
C GLY A 40 -23.47 -8.20 3.33
N ALA A 41 -23.85 -9.49 3.33
CA ALA A 41 -23.26 -10.62 2.62
C ALA A 41 -22.50 -10.29 1.33
N ARG A 42 -21.41 -11.05 1.07
CA ARG A 42 -20.75 -11.12 -0.24
C ARG A 42 -21.85 -11.24 -1.29
N ARG A 43 -22.04 -10.19 -2.09
CA ARG A 43 -23.04 -10.23 -3.14
C ARG A 43 -22.60 -11.31 -4.12
N ASN A 44 -23.32 -12.43 -4.15
CA ASN A 44 -23.30 -13.44 -5.21
C ASN A 44 -23.71 -12.74 -6.52
N GLY A 45 -22.76 -12.05 -7.14
CA GLY A 45 -22.93 -11.31 -8.37
C GLY A 45 -21.76 -11.58 -9.28
N ILE A 46 -22.01 -11.45 -10.58
CA ILE A 46 -21.04 -11.63 -11.67
C ILE A 46 -19.73 -10.94 -11.30
N GLY A 47 -18.64 -11.72 -11.34
CA GLY A 47 -17.28 -11.25 -11.11
C GLY A 47 -16.84 -10.22 -12.15
N VAL A 48 -15.68 -9.61 -11.91
CA VAL A 48 -15.08 -8.70 -12.88
C VAL A 48 -14.20 -9.52 -13.82
N SER A 49 -14.45 -9.46 -15.13
CA SER A 49 -13.72 -10.23 -16.14
C SER A 49 -13.13 -9.35 -17.23
N ILE A 50 -12.08 -9.85 -17.89
CA ILE A 50 -11.52 -9.29 -19.12
C ILE A 50 -11.51 -10.41 -20.15
N ARG A 51 -12.18 -10.22 -21.30
CA ARG A 51 -12.28 -11.23 -22.38
C ARG A 51 -12.71 -12.60 -21.81
N ASP A 52 -13.81 -12.60 -21.05
CA ASP A 52 -14.39 -13.77 -20.38
C ASP A 52 -13.53 -14.47 -19.33
N GLN A 53 -12.34 -13.94 -19.03
CA GLN A 53 -11.50 -14.43 -17.94
C GLN A 53 -11.70 -13.60 -16.68
N GLU A 54 -12.12 -14.24 -15.61
CA GLU A 54 -12.33 -13.58 -14.31
C GLU A 54 -11.00 -13.09 -13.71
N ILE A 55 -11.00 -11.84 -13.26
CA ILE A 55 -9.90 -11.22 -12.53
C ILE A 55 -10.01 -11.64 -11.06
N PRO A 56 -8.91 -12.01 -10.40
CA PRO A 56 -8.98 -12.34 -8.98
C PRO A 56 -9.31 -11.11 -8.10
N ILE A 57 -10.21 -11.31 -7.14
CA ILE A 57 -10.42 -10.39 -6.02
C ILE A 57 -9.20 -10.42 -5.12
N SER A 58 -8.79 -9.26 -4.62
CA SER A 58 -7.75 -9.15 -3.60
C SER A 58 -8.24 -8.40 -2.38
N GLU A 59 -7.84 -8.86 -1.19
CA GLU A 59 -8.05 -8.11 0.05
C GLU A 59 -7.01 -7.02 0.25
N ASN A 60 -5.82 -7.19 -0.33
CA ASN A 60 -4.71 -6.27 -0.16
C ASN A 60 -3.95 -6.09 -1.48
N PHE A 61 -3.79 -4.85 -1.93
CA PHE A 61 -3.12 -4.56 -3.20
C PHE A 61 -2.14 -3.42 -3.04
N LYS A 62 -0.95 -3.56 -3.65
CA LYS A 62 0.07 -2.53 -3.64
C LYS A 62 -0.13 -1.60 -4.84
N TYR A 63 -0.40 -0.33 -4.58
CA TYR A 63 -0.57 0.71 -5.60
C TYR A 63 0.33 1.90 -5.29
N LEU A 64 1.25 2.23 -6.20
CA LEU A 64 2.21 3.34 -6.04
C LEU A 64 2.94 3.35 -4.68
N GLY A 65 3.25 2.15 -4.16
CA GLY A 65 3.89 1.95 -2.87
C GLY A 65 2.95 1.93 -1.67
N LEU A 66 1.69 2.33 -1.80
CA LEU A 66 0.67 2.20 -0.75
C LEU A 66 0.08 0.79 -0.76
N VAL A 67 -0.26 0.27 0.42
CA VAL A 67 -1.00 -0.99 0.55
C VAL A 67 -2.48 -0.68 0.83
N LEU A 68 -3.31 -0.86 -0.19
CA LEU A 68 -4.76 -0.72 -0.09
C LEU A 68 -5.35 -1.97 0.55
N GLN A 69 -6.26 -1.79 1.51
CA GLN A 69 -6.98 -2.89 2.16
C GLN A 69 -8.48 -2.79 1.84
N SER A 70 -9.12 -3.93 1.54
CA SER A 70 -10.55 -3.99 1.20
C SER A 70 -11.49 -3.46 2.29
N ASN A 71 -11.08 -3.51 3.55
CA ASN A 71 -11.82 -2.95 4.68
C ASN A 71 -11.60 -1.44 4.89
N GLY A 72 -10.85 -0.77 4.01
CA GLY A 72 -10.48 0.64 4.15
C GLY A 72 -9.45 0.91 5.25
N GLY A 73 -8.92 -0.13 5.89
CA GLY A 73 -7.90 -0.01 6.93
C GLY A 73 -6.54 0.41 6.38
N ILE A 74 -5.74 1.05 7.23
CA ILE A 74 -4.37 1.48 6.91
C ILE A 74 -3.30 0.60 7.57
N HIS A 75 -3.71 -0.39 8.36
CA HIS A 75 -2.83 -1.16 9.22
C HIS A 75 -1.69 -1.84 8.46
N ARG A 76 -1.99 -2.42 7.28
CA ARG A 76 -0.96 -3.06 6.46
C ARG A 76 -0.01 -2.05 5.83
N ASP A 77 -0.50 -0.87 5.44
CA ASP A 77 0.37 0.16 4.89
C ASP A 77 1.33 0.71 5.96
N VAL A 78 0.80 0.99 7.17
CA VAL A 78 1.62 1.39 8.33
C VAL A 78 2.68 0.33 8.64
N THR A 79 2.30 -0.95 8.65
CA THR A 79 3.25 -2.05 8.90
C THR A 79 4.32 -2.14 7.81
N HIS A 80 3.93 -2.05 6.54
CA HIS A 80 4.85 -2.04 5.40
C HIS A 80 5.82 -0.84 5.47
N ARG A 81 5.36 0.35 5.88
CA ARG A 81 6.23 1.53 6.06
C ARG A 81 7.18 1.39 7.23
N LEU A 82 6.71 0.85 8.36
CA LEU A 82 7.57 0.53 9.49
C LEU A 82 8.66 -0.48 9.10
N GLN A 83 8.32 -1.50 8.31
CA GLN A 83 9.30 -2.45 7.78
C GLN A 83 10.31 -1.78 6.85
N ALA A 84 9.86 -0.99 5.87
CA ALA A 84 10.75 -0.26 4.97
C ALA A 84 11.73 0.63 5.72
N ARG A 85 11.24 1.32 6.75
CA ARG A 85 12.03 2.11 7.67
C ARG A 85 13.05 1.26 8.45
N TRP A 86 12.65 0.13 9.02
CA TRP A 86 13.57 -0.79 9.72
C TRP A 86 14.66 -1.34 8.81
N THR A 87 14.32 -1.67 7.56
CA THR A 87 15.31 -2.09 6.57
C THR A 87 16.35 -1.00 6.32
N LYS A 88 15.91 0.26 6.15
CA LYS A 88 16.82 1.39 5.96
C LYS A 88 17.71 1.64 7.16
N TRP A 89 17.20 1.52 8.39
CA TRP A 89 17.98 1.64 9.60
C TRP A 89 19.04 0.55 9.72
N ARG A 90 18.65 -0.72 9.53
CA ARG A 90 19.59 -1.86 9.62
C ARG A 90 20.74 -1.78 8.62
N MET A 91 20.50 -1.21 7.44
CA MET A 91 21.56 -0.99 6.45
C MET A 91 22.64 0.00 6.92
N ALA A 92 22.32 0.89 7.87
CA ALA A 92 23.24 1.91 8.36
C ALA A 92 23.62 1.71 9.84
N SER A 93 23.01 0.77 10.55
CA SER A 93 23.18 0.61 12.00
C SER A 93 24.62 0.25 12.38
N GLU A 94 25.35 -0.48 11.53
CA GLU A 94 26.76 -0.80 11.80
C GLU A 94 27.63 0.45 11.93
N ILE A 95 27.33 1.48 11.13
CA ILE A 95 28.05 2.76 11.17
C ILE A 95 27.45 3.63 12.27
N LEU A 96 26.12 3.76 12.31
CA LEU A 96 25.42 4.70 13.20
C LEU A 96 25.49 4.32 14.67
N CYS A 97 25.66 3.03 15.00
CA CYS A 97 25.81 2.59 16.40
C CYS A 97 27.25 2.71 16.92
N ASP A 98 28.22 3.18 16.12
CA ASP A 98 29.56 3.49 16.62
C ASP A 98 29.52 4.77 17.46
N ARG A 99 30.09 4.70 18.67
CA ARG A 99 30.20 5.84 19.60
C ARG A 99 30.97 7.03 19.01
N LYS A 100 31.76 6.81 17.97
CA LYS A 100 32.51 7.86 17.26
C LYS A 100 31.62 8.71 16.34
N ILE A 101 30.43 8.24 15.99
CA ILE A 101 29.52 9.00 15.13
C ILE A 101 28.89 10.16 15.91
N PRO A 102 28.99 11.41 15.42
CA PRO A 102 28.30 12.52 16.04
C PRO A 102 26.78 12.35 15.96
N LEU A 103 26.07 12.58 17.07
CA LEU A 103 24.60 12.58 17.12
C LEU A 103 23.95 13.48 16.05
N ARG A 104 24.63 14.56 15.64
CA ARG A 104 24.18 15.44 14.56
C ARG A 104 24.08 14.72 13.21
N LEU A 105 25.02 13.81 12.92
CA LEU A 105 25.02 13.03 11.69
C LEU A 105 23.92 11.98 11.72
N GLU A 106 23.76 11.28 12.84
CA GLU A 106 22.67 10.33 13.06
C GLU A 106 21.29 10.99 12.91
N GLY A 107 21.09 12.15 13.53
CA GLY A 107 19.87 12.95 13.39
C GLY A 107 19.62 13.39 11.94
N LYS A 108 20.68 13.73 11.18
CA LYS A 108 20.57 14.07 9.75
C LYS A 108 20.18 12.84 8.93
N PHE A 109 20.77 11.67 9.20
CA PHE A 109 20.41 10.41 8.56
C PHE A 109 18.95 10.04 8.83
N TYR A 110 18.52 10.15 10.09
CA TYR A 110 17.13 9.91 10.47
C TYR A 110 16.16 10.79 9.66
N ARG A 111 16.40 12.10 9.62
CA ARG A 111 15.54 13.06 8.90
C ARG A 111 15.52 12.80 7.38
N THR A 112 16.63 12.35 6.80
CA THR A 112 16.80 12.28 5.35
C THR A 112 16.42 10.90 4.77
N ALA A 113 16.70 9.81 5.49
CA ALA A 113 16.51 8.45 4.97
C ALA A 113 15.39 7.68 5.69
N ILE A 114 15.28 7.84 7.02
CA ILE A 114 14.37 7.04 7.84
C ILE A 114 12.96 7.64 7.88
N ARG A 115 12.85 8.93 8.20
CA ARG A 115 11.58 9.64 8.32
C ARG A 115 10.76 9.61 7.01
N PRO A 116 11.33 9.86 5.82
CA PRO A 116 10.57 9.80 4.57
C PRO A 116 10.09 8.38 4.24
N ALA A 117 10.90 7.35 4.53
CA ALA A 117 10.50 5.95 4.31
C ALA A 117 9.29 5.54 5.17
N MET A 118 9.23 6.08 6.40
CA MET A 118 8.12 5.85 7.33
C MET A 118 6.86 6.65 6.97
N LEU A 119 7.01 7.91 6.57
CA LEU A 119 5.88 8.84 6.39
C LEU A 119 5.30 8.85 4.98
N TYR A 120 5.91 8.17 4.01
CA TYR A 120 5.32 8.10 2.67
C TYR A 120 3.92 7.47 2.76
N GLY A 121 2.93 8.18 2.22
CA GLY A 121 1.53 7.77 2.25
C GLY A 121 0.72 8.25 3.45
N SER A 122 1.36 8.88 4.45
CA SER A 122 0.69 9.29 5.69
C SER A 122 -0.41 10.33 5.48
N LYS A 123 -0.34 11.14 4.42
CA LYS A 123 -1.40 12.10 4.06
C LYS A 123 -2.74 11.40 3.74
N CYS A 124 -2.69 10.14 3.33
CA CYS A 124 -3.88 9.34 3.01
C CYS A 124 -4.33 8.46 4.19
N TRP A 125 -3.67 8.57 5.35
CA TRP A 125 -3.98 7.75 6.51
C TRP A 125 -5.05 8.38 7.39
N ILE A 126 -6.08 7.60 7.70
CA ILE A 126 -6.96 7.87 8.85
C ILE A 126 -6.30 7.20 10.05
N VAL A 127 -5.44 7.96 10.72
CA VAL A 127 -4.63 7.46 11.83
C VAL A 127 -5.48 7.36 13.11
N ASN A 128 -5.24 6.33 13.90
CA ASN A 128 -5.80 6.19 15.24
C ASN A 128 -4.67 6.15 16.27
N HIS A 129 -4.99 6.25 17.56
CA HIS A 129 -4.00 6.26 18.63
C HIS A 129 -3.08 5.02 18.63
N THR A 130 -3.58 3.86 18.22
CA THR A 130 -2.75 2.64 18.15
C THR A 130 -1.68 2.73 17.06
N HIS A 131 -2.01 3.34 15.92
CA HIS A 131 -1.07 3.58 14.83
C HIS A 131 -0.03 4.63 15.22
N GLU A 132 -0.44 5.73 15.87
CA GLU A 132 0.48 6.76 16.38
C GLU A 132 1.46 6.18 17.39
N GLN A 133 0.95 5.42 18.37
CA GLN A 133 1.79 4.80 19.38
C GLN A 133 2.78 3.82 18.77
N LYS A 134 2.39 3.05 17.75
CA LYS A 134 3.31 2.18 17.01
C LYS A 134 4.41 2.98 16.32
N MET A 135 4.08 4.08 15.65
CA MET A 135 5.09 4.93 15.01
C MET A 135 6.03 5.56 16.04
N LYS A 136 5.49 6.07 17.16
CA LYS A 136 6.26 6.66 18.26
C LYS A 136 7.22 5.66 18.88
N VAL A 137 6.75 4.47 19.27
CA VAL A 137 7.61 3.41 19.82
C VAL A 137 8.71 3.06 18.84
N ALA A 138 8.37 2.98 17.56
CA ALA A 138 9.30 2.64 16.53
C ALA A 138 10.36 3.76 16.36
N GLU A 139 9.98 5.04 16.41
CA GLU A 139 10.89 6.21 16.35
C GLU A 139 11.84 6.24 17.55
N MET A 140 11.32 6.08 18.77
CA MET A 140 12.11 6.06 20.00
C MET A 140 13.14 4.93 20.06
N ARG A 141 12.94 3.82 19.34
CA ARG A 141 13.91 2.72 19.27
C ARG A 141 15.11 3.01 18.36
N MET A 142 15.02 3.98 17.46
CA MET A 142 16.09 4.33 16.50
C MET A 142 16.90 5.55 16.94
N LEU A 143 16.43 6.29 17.94
CA LEU A 143 17.07 7.52 18.44
C LEU A 143 17.60 7.32 19.87
N ARG A 144 18.00 6.09 20.20
CA ARG A 144 18.56 5.68 21.50
C ARG A 144 20.02 5.37 21.32
#